data_AF-A0A7G9QVD7-F1
#
_entry.id   AF-A0A7G9QVD7-F1
#
_cell.length_a   1.000
_cell.length_b   1.000
_cell.length_c   1.000
_cell.angle_alpha   90.00
_cell.angle_beta   90.00
_cell.angle_gamma   90.00
#
_symmetry.space_group_name_H-M   'P 1'
#
loop_
_entity.id
_entity.type
_entity.pdbx_description
1 polymer ?
#
loop_
_entity_poly.entity_id
_entity_poly.type
_entity_poly.pdbx_seq_one_letter_code
_entity_poly.pdbx_strand_id
1 'polypeptide(L)'
;MELLTLEHFAGCVNEPFSAALNGMDVEFVLVEARPLPPPPSSANAARAPFSLLFRNTSPVLFPQQIYPMRHARVGEVGIFLVPIAQERAGFLYQAVFN
;
A
#
# COMPACT_ATOMS: atom_id res chain seq x y z
N MET A 1 17.96 5.18 5.09
CA MET A 1 16.61 4.67 4.77
C MET A 1 15.63 5.57 5.48
N GLU A 2 14.81 6.31 4.74
CA GLU A 2 13.81 7.20 5.32
C GLU A 2 12.67 6.38 5.92
N LEU A 3 12.19 6.79 7.09
CA LEU A 3 11.09 6.12 7.77
C LEU A 3 9.76 6.60 7.18
N LEU A 4 9.09 5.72 6.43
CA LEU A 4 7.78 6.01 5.86
C LEU A 4 6.71 6.16 6.95
N THR A 5 5.94 7.25 6.85
CA THR A 5 4.83 7.61 7.76
C THR A 5 3.54 7.80 6.97
N LEU A 6 2.40 7.85 7.67
CA LEU A 6 1.09 8.11 7.05
C LEU A 6 1.06 9.39 6.22
N GLU A 7 1.75 10.45 6.65
CA GLU A 7 1.77 11.75 5.97
C GLU A 7 2.33 11.68 4.54
N HIS A 8 3.27 10.76 4.30
CA HIS A 8 3.81 10.52 2.96
C HIS A 8 2.74 10.01 1.98
N PHE A 9 1.71 9.31 2.47
CA PHE A 9 0.68 8.65 1.66
C PHE A 9 -0.69 9.33 1.71
N ALA A 10 -1.01 10.04 2.79
CA ALA A 10 -2.34 10.60 3.02
C ALA A 10 -2.79 11.53 1.88
N GLY A 11 -1.86 12.30 1.32
CA GLY A 11 -2.14 13.18 0.18
C GLY A 11 -2.11 12.49 -1.19
N CYS A 12 -1.88 11.17 -1.26
CA CYS A 12 -1.82 10.38 -2.49
C CYS A 12 -3.09 9.52 -2.67
N VAL A 13 -4.12 9.71 -1.83
CA VAL A 13 -5.38 8.98 -1.95
C VAL A 13 -6.07 9.35 -3.27
N ASN A 14 -6.56 8.32 -3.96
CA ASN A 14 -7.05 8.30 -5.34
C ASN A 14 -5.97 8.45 -6.43
N GLU A 15 -4.68 8.43 -6.07
CA GLU A 15 -3.58 8.44 -7.03
C GLU A 15 -3.05 7.00 -7.29
N PRO A 16 -2.61 6.68 -8.52
CA PRO A 16 -2.08 5.37 -8.87
C PRO A 16 -0.62 5.21 -8.44
N PHE A 17 -0.30 4.07 -7.86
CA PHE A 17 1.06 3.59 -7.63
C PHE A 17 1.37 2.51 -8.67
N SER A 18 2.45 2.69 -9.44
CA SER A 18 2.86 1.74 -10.48
C SER A 18 3.78 0.69 -9.90
N ALA A 19 3.45 -0.59 -10.05
CA ALA A 19 4.29 -1.71 -9.68
C ALA A 19 4.80 -2.44 -10.93
N ALA A 20 6.11 -2.67 -11.01
CA ALA A 20 6.70 -3.45 -12.10
C ALA A 20 6.55 -4.96 -11.81
N LEU A 21 5.77 -5.67 -12.62
CA LEU A 21 5.50 -7.10 -12.49
C LEU A 21 5.71 -7.81 -13.82
N ASN A 22 6.68 -8.74 -13.86
CA ASN A 22 7.01 -9.52 -15.07
C ASN A 22 7.23 -8.65 -16.33
N GLY A 23 7.83 -7.47 -16.17
CA GLY A 23 8.08 -6.52 -17.26
C GLY A 23 6.88 -5.64 -17.65
N MET A 24 5.76 -5.74 -16.93
CA MET A 24 4.58 -4.88 -17.12
C MET A 24 4.43 -3.92 -15.95
N ASP A 25 4.04 -2.68 -16.24
CA ASP A 25 3.61 -1.73 -15.20
C ASP A 25 2.13 -1.99 -14.86
N VAL A 26 1.88 -2.27 -13.58
CA VAL A 26 0.55 -2.56 -13.04
C VAL A 26 0.18 -1.50 -12.02
N GLU A 27 -0.98 -0.87 -12.21
CA GLU A 27 -1.43 0.20 -11.33
C GLU A 27 -2.22 -0.32 -10.14
N PHE A 28 -1.89 0.22 -8.97
CA PHE A 28 -2.64 0.06 -7.72
C PHE A 28 -3.05 1.45 -7.23
N VAL A 29 -4.33 1.76 -7.26
CA VAL A 29 -4.85 3.06 -6.79
C VAL A 29 -4.96 3.02 -5.28
N LEU A 30 -4.33 3.98 -4.59
CA LEU A 30 -4.48 4.12 -3.14
C LEU A 30 -5.90 4.63 -2.83
N VAL A 31 -6.78 3.80 -2.28
CA VAL A 31 -8.17 4.18 -2.00
C VAL A 31 -8.40 4.65 -0.57
N GLU A 32 -7.53 4.25 0.37
CA GLU A 32 -7.59 4.69 1.76
C GLU A 32 -6.19 4.72 2.37
N ALA A 33 -5.91 5.75 3.17
CA ALA A 33 -4.75 5.81 4.06
C ALA A 33 -5.26 6.26 5.44
N ARG A 34 -5.09 5.42 6.47
CA ARG A 34 -5.62 5.72 7.81
C ARG A 34 -4.70 5.27 8.93
N PRO A 35 -4.71 5.98 10.08
CA PRO A 35 -3.99 5.52 11.26
C PRO A 35 -4.60 4.23 11.80
N LEU A 36 -3.76 3.42 12.45
CA LEU A 36 -4.18 2.26 13.23
C LEU A 36 -3.93 2.52 14.72
N PRO A 37 -4.72 1.90 15.62
CA PRO A 37 -4.41 1.94 17.03
C PRO A 37 -3.07 1.23 17.29
N PRO A 38 -2.19 1.80 18.13
CA PRO A 38 -0.94 1.14 18.50
C PRO A 38 -1.24 -0.18 19.22
N PRO A 39 -0.62 -1.31 18.82
CA PRO A 39 -0.78 -2.54 19.57
C PRO A 39 -0.14 -2.39 20.97
N PRO A 40 -0.58 -3.16 21.98
CA PRO A 40 -0.08 -3.02 23.36
C PRO A 40 1.45 -3.18 23.49
N SER A 41 2.08 -3.89 22.54
CA SER A 41 3.53 -4.14 22.48
C SER A 41 4.34 -3.04 21.79
N SER A 42 3.72 -2.00 21.22
CA SER A 42 4.40 -0.98 20.41
C SER A 42 4.97 0.20 21.20
N ALA A 43 5.22 0.05 22.51
CA ALA A 43 5.77 1.12 23.35
C ALA A 43 7.10 1.72 22.82
N ASN A 44 7.80 0.99 21.93
CA ASN A 44 9.04 1.41 21.27
C ASN A 44 8.96 1.35 19.73
N ALA A 45 7.77 1.44 19.13
CA ALA A 45 7.65 1.44 17.68
C ALA A 45 8.30 2.69 17.07
N ALA A 46 8.99 2.51 15.94
CA ALA A 46 9.69 3.61 15.26
C ALA A 46 8.71 4.65 14.68
N ARG A 47 7.45 4.26 14.40
CA ARG A 47 6.38 5.11 13.85
C ARG A 47 5.04 4.79 14.51
N ALA A 48 4.09 5.71 14.40
CA ALA A 48 2.69 5.39 14.62
C ALA A 48 2.19 4.46 13.51
N PRO A 49 1.45 3.37 13.83
CA PRO A 49 1.04 2.43 12.82
C PRO A 49 -0.07 3.00 11.94
N PHE A 50 -0.10 2.56 10.68
CA PHE A 50 -1.12 2.97 9.71
C PHE A 50 -1.36 1.86 8.69
N SER A 51 -2.54 1.89 8.07
CA SER A 51 -2.89 1.02 6.96
C SER A 51 -3.11 1.82 5.69
N LEU A 52 -2.67 1.23 4.58
CA LEU A 52 -3.02 1.67 3.23
C LEU A 52 -3.91 0.60 2.60
N LEU A 53 -4.96 1.02 1.91
CA LEU A 53 -5.80 0.16 1.09
C LEU A 53 -5.62 0.57 -0.37
N PHE A 54 -5.27 -0.40 -1.20
CA PHE A 54 -5.11 -0.23 -2.63
C PHE A 54 -6.17 -1.02 -3.38
N ARG A 55 -6.62 -0.49 -4.52
CA ARG A 55 -7.43 -1.21 -5.50
C ARG A 55 -6.61 -1.46 -6.75
N ASN A 56 -6.72 -2.67 -7.29
CA ASN A 56 -6.26 -2.99 -8.63
C ASN A 56 -7.43 -3.54 -9.45
N THR A 57 -7.55 -3.09 -10.69
CA THR A 57 -8.69 -3.40 -11.58
C THR A 57 -8.46 -4.62 -12.48
N SER A 58 -7.33 -5.30 -12.32
CA SER A 58 -7.02 -6.50 -13.07
C SER A 58 -8.06 -7.59 -12.81
N PRO A 59 -8.45 -8.38 -13.82
CA PRO A 59 -9.30 -9.54 -13.64
C PRO A 59 -8.57 -10.69 -12.93
N VAL A 60 -7.23 -10.62 -12.79
CA VAL A 60 -6.43 -11.63 -12.10
C VAL A 60 -6.04 -11.17 -10.70
N LEU A 61 -6.01 -12.15 -9.77
CA LEU A 61 -5.52 -11.93 -8.42
C LEU A 61 -4.00 -11.88 -8.41
N PHE A 62 -3.42 -10.81 -7.87
CA PHE A 62 -1.99 -10.73 -7.60
C PHE A 62 -1.68 -11.30 -6.20
N PRO A 63 -0.58 -12.06 -6.03
CA PRO A 63 -0.30 -12.76 -4.78
C PRO A 63 0.15 -11.80 -3.68
N GLN A 64 0.15 -12.29 -2.44
CA GLN A 64 0.73 -11.57 -1.31
C GLN A 64 2.26 -11.52 -1.43
N GLN A 65 2.84 -10.33 -1.54
CA GLN A 65 4.30 -10.14 -1.61
C GLN A 65 4.67 -8.66 -1.44
N ILE A 66 5.97 -8.36 -1.44
CA ILE A 66 6.48 -6.99 -1.55
C ILE A 66 6.47 -6.59 -3.03
N TYR A 67 5.76 -5.51 -3.34
CA TYR A 67 5.73 -4.91 -4.67
C TYR A 67 6.68 -3.70 -4.69
N PRO A 68 7.61 -3.60 -5.66
CA PRO A 68 8.35 -2.37 -5.89
C PRO A 68 7.39 -1.35 -6.54
N MET A 69 6.89 -0.42 -5.74
CA MET A 69 5.88 0.55 -6.17
C MET A 69 6.52 1.93 -6.36
N ARG A 70 6.17 2.58 -7.46
CA ARG A 70 6.63 3.92 -7.84
C ARG A 70 5.48 4.91 -7.79
N HIS A 71 5.72 6.05 -7.15
CA HIS A 71 4.81 7.18 -7.10
C HIS A 71 5.58 8.51 -7.13
N ALA A 72 5.06 9.53 -7.82
CA ALA A 72 5.79 10.79 -8.02
C ALA A 72 6.18 11.50 -6.71
N ARG A 73 5.32 11.43 -5.69
CA ARG A 73 5.53 12.07 -4.37
C ARG A 73 6.32 11.21 -3.38
N VAL A 74 6.16 9.89 -3.45
CA VAL A 74 6.73 8.96 -2.45
C VAL A 74 8.05 8.36 -2.93
N GLY A 75 8.32 8.42 -4.24
CA GLY A 75 9.45 7.76 -4.87
C GLY A 75 9.19 6.28 -5.14
N GLU A 76 10.25 5.49 -5.16
CA GLU A 76 10.20 4.04 -5.32
C GLU A 76 10.37 3.35 -3.96
N VAL A 77 9.36 2.58 -3.58
CA VAL A 77 9.29 1.92 -2.26
C VAL A 77 8.76 0.50 -2.40
N GLY A 78 9.38 -0.44 -1.67
CA GLY A 78 8.84 -1.79 -1.53
C GLY A 78 7.67 -1.81 -0.55
N ILE A 79 6.46 -2.10 -1.02
CA ILE A 79 5.25 -2.18 -0.20
C ILE A 79 4.77 -3.63 -0.13
N PHE A 80 4.66 -4.17 1.08
CA PHE A 80 4.07 -5.49 1.30
C PHE A 80 2.55 -5.42 1.18
N LEU A 81 2.01 -5.99 0.10
CA LEU A 81 0.59 -6.02 -0.17
C LEU A 81 0.01 -7.40 0.11
N VAL A 82 -1.12 -7.42 0.82
CA VAL A 82 -1.93 -8.61 1.09
C VAL A 82 -3.28 -8.43 0.39
N PRO A 83 -3.70 -9.33 -0.51
CA PRO A 83 -5.07 -9.29 -1.04
C PRO A 83 -6.07 -9.62 0.08
N ILE A 84 -7.08 -8.78 0.27
CA ILE A 84 -8.05 -8.93 1.37
C ILE A 84 -9.50 -9.12 0.92
N ALA A 85 -9.84 -8.73 -0.32
CA ALA A 85 -11.19 -8.89 -0.85
C ALA A 85 -11.20 -8.85 -2.39
N GLN A 86 -12.19 -9.52 -2.98
CA GLN A 86 -12.59 -9.33 -4.37
C GLN A 86 -13.83 -8.42 -4.41
N GLU A 87 -13.80 -7.42 -5.28
CA GLU A 87 -14.91 -6.49 -5.54
C GLU A 87 -15.32 -6.55 -7.01
N ARG A 88 -16.46 -5.93 -7.35
CA ARG A 88 -16.90 -5.79 -8.75
C ARG A 88 -15.86 -5.07 -9.63
N ALA A 89 -15.08 -4.16 -9.03
CA ALA A 89 -14.10 -3.34 -9.71
C ALA A 89 -12.68 -3.94 -9.72
N GLY A 90 -12.49 -5.17 -9.23
CA GLY A 90 -11.18 -5.84 -9.16
C GLY A 90 -10.90 -6.38 -7.75
N PHE A 91 -9.68 -6.18 -7.24
CA PHE A 91 -9.24 -6.69 -5.95
C PHE A 91 -8.75 -5.58 -5.03
N LEU A 92 -8.99 -5.75 -3.73
CA LEU A 92 -8.47 -4.87 -2.68
C LEU A 92 -7.25 -5.50 -2.01
N TYR A 93 -6.25 -4.65 -1.77
CA TYR A 93 -4.97 -5.03 -1.18
C TYR A 93 -4.64 -4.12 -0.01
N GLN A 94 -4.18 -4.68 1.09
CA GLN A 94 -3.79 -3.92 2.27
C GLN A 94 -2.28 -3.95 2.47
N ALA A 95 -1.72 -2.81 2.85
CA ALA A 95 -0.42 -2.70 3.48
C ALA A 95 -0.57 -2.19 4.91
N VAL A 96 0.18 -2.76 5.84
CA VAL A 96 0.25 -2.30 7.24
C VAL A 96 1.68 -1.93 7.57
N PHE A 97 1.85 -0.73 8.11
CA PHE A 97 3.12 -0.18 8.55
C PHE A 97 3.05 -0.04 10.08
N ASN A 98 3.94 -0.72 10.81
CA ASN A 98 4.08 -0.67 12.28
C ASN A 98 5.30 0.09 12.75
#